data_AF-A0A1P8WVL8-F1
#
_entry.id   AF-A0A1P8WVL8-F1
#
_cell.length_a   1.000
_cell.length_b   1.000
_cell.length_c   1.000
_cell.angle_alpha   90.00
_cell.angle_beta   90.00
_cell.angle_gamma   90.00
#
_symmetry.space_group_name_H-M   'P 1'
#
loop_
_entity.id
_entity.type
_entity.pdbx_description
1 polymer ?
#
loop_
_entity_poly.entity_id
_entity_poly.type
_entity_poly.pdbx_seq_one_letter_code
_entity_poly.pdbx_strand_id
1 'polypeptide(L)'
;MNLRMSLALYGLACLSTAPAAAQVSPSAGQLMLVSFPYCPMDYYEADGRELVIRDNLALYNAIGTTYGGDNRVFQLPDLRSRAAVGNGVGPGLLPVAPGQKLGHESLKLAETNLPPHAHRGGIQTSTGAANRTTANGNAIGISASDSFIEGYDPPAGFEMEASTVVVAPEGKSAPIATREPFVALRWCIAYRGAPPLPTQ
;
A
#
# COMPACT_ATOMS: atom_id res chain seq x y z
N MET A 1 3.70 -44.15 -75.66
CA MET A 1 3.27 -44.01 -74.26
C MET A 1 4.31 -43.14 -73.57
N ASN A 2 4.17 -41.81 -73.68
CA ASN A 2 5.19 -40.86 -73.25
C ASN A 2 4.61 -39.99 -72.13
N LEU A 3 5.11 -40.22 -70.91
CA LEU A 3 4.69 -39.57 -69.68
C LEU A 3 5.37 -38.20 -69.59
N ARG A 4 4.60 -37.10 -69.61
CA ARG A 4 5.10 -35.74 -69.34
C ARG A 4 4.87 -35.42 -67.86
N MET A 5 5.97 -35.36 -67.11
CA MET A 5 6.01 -35.06 -65.68
C MET A 5 6.05 -33.53 -65.49
N SER A 6 4.93 -32.93 -65.08
CA SER A 6 4.87 -31.51 -64.70
C SER A 6 5.41 -31.35 -63.28
N LEU A 7 6.56 -30.69 -63.17
CA LEU A 7 7.20 -30.32 -61.91
C LEU A 7 6.58 -28.99 -61.41
N ALA A 8 5.69 -29.06 -60.42
CA ALA A 8 5.16 -27.88 -59.76
C ALA A 8 6.21 -27.34 -58.77
N LEU A 9 6.85 -26.23 -59.12
CA LEU A 9 7.75 -25.49 -58.24
C LEU A 9 6.90 -24.77 -57.17
N TYR A 10 6.75 -25.38 -55.99
CA TYR A 10 6.26 -24.67 -54.82
C TYR A 10 7.36 -23.70 -54.36
N GLY A 11 7.18 -22.42 -54.66
CA GLY A 11 7.98 -21.34 -54.08
C GLY A 11 7.75 -21.32 -52.58
N LEU A 12 8.70 -21.89 -51.82
CA LEU A 12 8.75 -21.79 -50.37
C LEU A 12 9.02 -20.33 -50.02
N ALA A 13 7.97 -19.56 -49.76
CA ALA A 13 8.09 -18.25 -49.14
C ALA A 13 8.75 -18.47 -47.78
N CYS A 14 10.05 -18.17 -47.71
CA CYS A 14 10.77 -18.12 -46.45
C CYS A 14 10.16 -16.97 -45.66
N LEU A 15 9.20 -17.28 -44.78
CA LEU A 15 8.82 -16.38 -43.69
C LEU A 15 10.08 -16.20 -42.86
N SER A 16 10.85 -15.16 -43.15
CA SER A 16 11.88 -14.67 -42.24
C SER A 16 11.15 -14.33 -40.95
N THR A 17 11.31 -15.17 -39.94
CA THR A 17 10.99 -14.80 -38.58
C THR A 17 11.88 -13.61 -38.27
N ALA A 18 11.31 -12.40 -38.26
CA ALA A 18 12.02 -11.26 -37.73
C ALA A 18 12.50 -11.68 -36.34
N PRO A 19 13.81 -11.55 -36.02
CA PRO A 19 14.25 -11.81 -34.66
C PRO A 19 13.39 -10.95 -33.74
N ALA A 20 12.94 -11.51 -32.61
CA ALA A 20 12.27 -10.74 -31.58
C ALA A 20 13.24 -9.64 -31.13
N ALA A 21 13.11 -8.46 -31.74
CA ALA A 21 13.91 -7.32 -31.41
C ALA A 21 13.41 -6.85 -30.04
N ALA A 22 14.13 -7.20 -28.98
CA ALA A 22 14.13 -6.38 -27.78
C ALA A 22 14.32 -4.95 -28.26
N GLN A 23 13.37 -4.07 -27.91
CA GLN A 23 13.21 -2.73 -28.47
C GLN A 23 14.59 -2.05 -28.65
N VAL A 24 15.04 -1.93 -29.90
CA VAL A 24 16.42 -1.48 -30.23
C VAL A 24 16.66 -0.03 -29.79
N SER A 25 15.60 0.70 -29.45
CA SER A 25 15.63 2.03 -28.87
C SER A 25 14.45 2.20 -27.91
N PRO A 26 14.59 2.96 -26.81
CA PRO A 26 13.49 3.19 -25.88
C PRO A 26 12.30 3.89 -26.56
N SER A 27 11.09 3.66 -26.05
CA SER A 27 9.89 4.42 -26.38
C SER A 27 9.68 5.48 -25.31
N ALA A 28 9.35 6.71 -25.72
CA ALA A 28 9.15 7.79 -24.76
C ALA A 28 8.05 7.40 -23.73
N GLY A 29 8.34 7.59 -22.44
CA GLY A 29 7.45 7.19 -21.35
C GLY A 29 7.64 5.76 -20.84
N GLN A 30 8.47 4.94 -21.49
CA GLN A 30 8.76 3.59 -21.01
C GLN A 30 9.55 3.63 -19.70
N LEU A 31 9.11 2.83 -18.73
CA LEU A 31 9.84 2.60 -17.49
C LEU A 31 10.78 1.40 -17.60
N MET A 32 11.92 1.52 -16.95
CA MET A 32 12.93 0.46 -16.82
C MET A 32 13.45 0.45 -15.39
N LEU A 33 13.64 -0.77 -14.86
CA LEU A 33 14.24 -0.99 -13.55
C LEU A 33 15.70 -1.40 -13.71
N VAL A 34 16.59 -0.77 -12.93
CA VAL A 34 18.03 -1.02 -12.99
C VAL A 34 18.61 -1.25 -11.59
N SER A 35 19.67 -2.06 -11.51
CA SER A 35 20.40 -2.34 -10.27
C SER A 35 21.60 -1.41 -10.03
N PHE A 36 22.00 -0.65 -11.03
CA PHE A 36 23.11 0.31 -10.95
C PHE A 36 22.61 1.70 -10.50
N PRO A 37 23.49 2.58 -9.98
CA PRO A 37 23.06 3.78 -9.24
C PRO A 37 22.66 4.97 -10.10
N TYR A 38 22.60 4.83 -11.42
CA TYR A 38 22.28 5.89 -12.39
C TYR A 38 21.31 5.38 -13.46
N CYS A 39 20.65 6.29 -14.19
CA CYS A 39 19.91 5.92 -15.39
C CYS A 39 20.82 5.95 -16.63
N PRO A 40 20.67 5.01 -17.58
CA PRO A 40 21.46 5.03 -18.80
C PRO A 40 21.08 6.23 -19.69
N MET A 41 21.87 6.46 -20.74
CA MET A 41 21.57 7.45 -21.79
C MET A 41 20.12 7.34 -22.25
N ASP A 42 19.50 8.49 -22.53
CA ASP A 42 18.11 8.63 -22.97
C ASP A 42 17.03 8.37 -21.90
N TYR A 43 17.42 8.17 -20.63
CA TYR A 43 16.52 8.03 -19.49
C TYR A 43 16.75 9.09 -18.40
N TYR A 44 15.67 9.53 -17.77
CA TYR A 44 15.69 10.24 -16.49
C TYR A 44 15.38 9.29 -15.33
N GLU A 45 15.76 9.67 -14.11
CA GLU A 45 15.28 9.00 -12.91
C GLU A 45 13.79 9.29 -12.69
N ALA A 46 13.01 8.28 -12.29
CA ALA A 46 11.59 8.44 -11.95
C ALA A 46 11.44 8.98 -10.51
N ASP A 47 11.80 10.25 -10.32
CA ASP A 47 11.91 10.91 -9.01
C ASP A 47 10.89 12.03 -8.78
N GLY A 48 9.87 12.14 -9.63
CA GLY A 48 8.84 13.16 -9.50
C GLY A 48 9.25 14.57 -9.91
N ARG A 49 10.44 14.77 -10.50
CA ARG A 49 10.87 16.12 -10.90
C ARG A 49 9.94 16.73 -11.95
N GLU A 50 9.90 18.04 -11.95
CA GLU A 50 9.21 18.85 -12.95
C GLU A 50 10.10 19.09 -14.17
N LEU A 51 9.52 18.97 -15.37
CA LEU A 51 10.18 19.19 -16.65
C LEU A 51 9.37 20.17 -17.50
N VAL A 52 10.09 21.01 -18.26
CA VAL A 52 9.48 21.94 -19.23
C VAL A 52 8.99 21.14 -20.44
N ILE A 53 7.72 21.35 -20.81
CA ILE A 53 7.06 20.65 -21.92
C ILE A 53 7.79 20.90 -23.24
N ARG A 54 8.18 22.15 -23.51
CA ARG A 54 8.86 22.56 -24.75
C ARG A 54 10.13 21.75 -25.02
N ASP A 55 10.85 21.38 -23.97
CA ASP A 55 12.14 20.72 -24.08
C ASP A 55 12.02 19.18 -24.01
N ASN A 56 10.84 18.65 -23.66
CA ASN A 56 10.59 17.22 -23.46
C ASN A 56 9.28 16.76 -24.12
N LEU A 57 8.99 17.27 -25.33
CA LEU A 57 7.71 17.08 -26.01
C LEU A 57 7.35 15.61 -26.24
N ALA A 58 8.33 14.75 -26.58
CA ALA A 58 8.09 13.33 -26.79
C ALA A 58 7.58 12.62 -25.53
N LEU A 59 8.19 12.93 -24.38
CA LEU A 59 7.77 12.38 -23.10
C LEU A 59 6.43 12.95 -22.66
N TYR A 60 6.21 14.27 -22.81
CA TYR A 60 4.92 14.89 -22.52
C TYR A 60 3.79 14.28 -23.35
N ASN A 61 4.00 14.00 -24.63
CA ASN A 61 3.00 13.35 -25.47
C ASN A 61 2.66 11.91 -25.00
N ALA A 62 3.59 11.25 -24.31
CA ALA A 62 3.40 9.89 -23.81
C ALA A 62 2.66 9.85 -22.45
N ILE A 63 3.00 10.75 -21.52
CA ILE A 63 2.49 10.69 -20.13
C ILE A 63 1.61 11.88 -19.72
N GLY A 64 1.53 12.92 -20.55
CA GLY A 64 0.80 14.15 -20.28
C GLY A 64 1.12 14.74 -18.90
N THR A 65 0.07 15.15 -18.20
CA THR A 65 0.13 15.67 -16.82
C THR A 65 -0.31 14.64 -15.77
N THR A 66 -0.29 13.34 -16.09
CA THR A 66 -0.76 12.27 -15.20
C THR A 66 -0.14 12.32 -13.80
N TYR A 67 1.10 12.78 -13.69
CA TYR A 67 1.83 12.86 -12.41
C TYR A 67 1.89 14.28 -11.83
N GLY A 68 1.25 15.26 -12.47
CA GLY A 68 1.26 16.66 -12.08
C GLY A 68 1.76 17.60 -13.19
N GLY A 69 1.62 18.90 -12.95
CA GLY A 69 2.03 19.97 -13.86
C GLY A 69 0.85 20.82 -14.36
N ASP A 70 1.15 21.63 -15.36
CA ASP A 70 0.23 22.57 -16.00
C ASP A 70 0.45 22.61 -17.53
N ASN A 71 0.11 23.72 -18.19
CA ASN A 71 0.27 23.88 -19.64
C ASN A 71 1.71 24.21 -20.09
N ARG A 72 2.65 24.39 -19.17
CA ARG A 72 4.05 24.74 -19.42
C ARG A 72 5.02 23.66 -18.94
N VAL A 73 4.66 22.98 -17.85
CA VAL A 73 5.47 21.95 -17.21
C VAL A 73 4.67 20.68 -16.91
N PHE A 74 5.36 19.55 -16.81
CA PHE A 74 4.76 18.29 -16.36
C PHE A 74 5.72 17.58 -15.40
N GLN A 75 5.19 16.66 -14.59
CA GLN A 75 5.98 15.91 -13.62
C GLN A 75 6.24 14.47 -14.09
N LEU A 76 7.39 13.94 -13.71
CA LEU A 76 7.69 12.51 -13.83
C LEU A 76 6.91 11.70 -12.77
N PRO A 77 6.77 10.37 -12.94
CA PRO A 77 6.40 9.50 -11.83
C PRO A 77 7.43 9.64 -10.69
N ASP A 78 6.96 9.64 -9.44
CA ASP A 78 7.83 9.54 -8.27
C ASP A 78 7.75 8.12 -7.71
N LEU A 79 8.73 7.28 -8.04
CA LEU A 79 8.79 5.87 -7.62
C LEU A 79 9.78 5.65 -6.48
N ARG A 80 10.28 6.71 -5.85
CA ARG A 80 11.13 6.60 -4.67
C ARG A 80 10.31 6.07 -3.49
N SER A 81 10.79 4.99 -2.88
CA SER A 81 10.10 4.26 -1.82
C SER A 81 8.68 3.79 -2.17
N ARG A 82 8.42 3.48 -3.45
CA ARG A 82 7.13 2.96 -3.91
C ARG A 82 7.28 1.68 -4.70
N ALA A 83 6.31 0.79 -4.54
CA ALA A 83 6.10 -0.35 -5.43
C ALA A 83 5.21 0.08 -6.60
N ALA A 84 5.62 -0.26 -7.83
CA ALA A 84 4.78 -0.09 -9.00
C ALA A 84 3.73 -1.22 -9.04
N VAL A 85 2.47 -0.86 -9.30
CA VAL A 85 1.36 -1.81 -9.44
C VAL A 85 0.68 -1.64 -10.79
N GLY A 86 0.08 -2.71 -11.31
CA GLY A 86 -0.70 -2.62 -12.54
C GLY A 86 -1.90 -1.70 -12.38
N ASN A 87 -2.15 -0.85 -13.38
CA ASN A 87 -3.37 -0.05 -13.44
C ASN A 87 -4.54 -0.90 -13.98
N GLY A 88 -5.77 -0.51 -13.65
CA GLY A 88 -6.98 -1.10 -14.23
C GLY A 88 -8.06 -1.46 -13.22
N VAL A 89 -9.08 -2.16 -13.72
CA VAL A 89 -10.23 -2.67 -12.96
C VAL A 89 -10.38 -4.17 -13.22
N GLY A 90 -10.68 -4.94 -12.17
CA GLY A 90 -10.91 -6.38 -12.28
C GLY A 90 -11.72 -6.90 -11.10
N PRO A 91 -12.45 -8.03 -11.25
CA PRO A 91 -13.23 -8.61 -10.15
C PRO A 91 -12.33 -8.92 -8.94
N GLY A 92 -12.67 -8.37 -7.77
CA GLY A 92 -11.90 -8.55 -6.54
C GLY A 92 -10.58 -7.75 -6.47
N LEU A 93 -10.27 -6.92 -7.47
CA LEU A 93 -9.12 -6.02 -7.44
C LEU A 93 -9.52 -4.62 -7.02
N LEU A 94 -8.60 -3.93 -6.34
CA LEU A 94 -8.71 -2.50 -6.11
C LEU A 94 -8.53 -1.76 -7.46
N PRO A 95 -9.47 -0.91 -7.87
CA PRO A 95 -9.26 -0.03 -9.02
C PRO A 95 -8.09 0.91 -8.78
N VAL A 96 -7.08 0.89 -9.66
CA VAL A 96 -5.94 1.79 -9.60
C VAL A 96 -5.78 2.52 -10.92
N ALA A 97 -5.91 3.85 -10.89
CA ALA A 97 -5.65 4.70 -12.05
C ALA A 97 -4.16 5.05 -12.16
N PRO A 98 -3.62 5.27 -13.38
CA PRO A 98 -2.28 5.81 -13.55
C PRO A 98 -2.08 7.11 -12.74
N GLY A 99 -0.93 7.24 -12.08
CA GLY A 99 -0.60 8.41 -11.23
C GLY A 99 -1.20 8.38 -9.82
N GLN A 100 -2.14 7.47 -9.53
CA GLN A 100 -2.72 7.36 -8.19
C GLN A 100 -1.68 6.81 -7.19
N LYS A 101 -1.49 7.54 -6.08
CA LYS A 101 -0.59 7.16 -5.00
C LYS A 101 -1.42 6.52 -3.88
N LEU A 102 -1.21 5.22 -3.64
CA LEU A 102 -1.89 4.44 -2.61
C LEU A 102 -0.88 3.84 -1.63
N GLY A 103 -1.37 3.41 -0.47
CA GLY A 103 -0.58 2.77 0.59
C GLY A 103 0.21 3.75 1.45
N HIS A 104 0.80 3.21 2.52
CA HIS A 104 1.65 3.91 3.47
C HIS A 104 2.87 3.04 3.78
N GLU A 105 4.05 3.65 3.99
CA GLU A 105 5.26 2.93 4.45
C GLU A 105 5.18 2.56 5.94
N SER A 106 4.49 3.39 6.71
CA SER A 106 4.20 3.16 8.11
C SER A 106 2.77 3.60 8.43
N LEU A 107 2.08 2.80 9.22
CA LEU A 107 0.73 3.10 9.70
C LEU A 107 0.76 3.27 11.21
N LYS A 108 0.18 4.37 11.70
CA LYS A 108 -0.14 4.49 13.13
C LYS A 108 -1.49 3.82 13.36
N LEU A 109 -1.55 2.86 14.27
CA LEU A 109 -2.81 2.28 14.69
C LEU A 109 -3.59 3.31 15.52
N ALA A 110 -4.76 3.69 15.02
CA ALA A 110 -5.75 4.48 15.73
C ALA A 110 -6.91 3.57 16.15
N GLU A 111 -7.65 3.95 17.19
CA GLU A 111 -8.83 3.20 17.66
C GLU A 111 -9.83 2.93 16.52
N THR A 112 -9.99 3.87 15.58
CA THR A 112 -10.85 3.73 14.40
C THR A 112 -10.42 2.60 13.46
N ASN A 113 -9.17 2.16 13.52
CA ASN A 113 -8.57 1.18 12.61
C ASN A 113 -8.32 -0.17 13.31
N LEU A 114 -8.80 -0.33 14.55
CA LEU A 114 -8.75 -1.57 15.31
C LEU A 114 -10.15 -2.17 15.38
N PRO A 115 -10.29 -3.51 15.34
CA PRO A 115 -11.55 -4.16 15.65
C PRO A 115 -12.05 -3.74 17.05
N PRO A 116 -13.35 -3.45 17.21
CA PRO A 116 -13.94 -3.21 18.52
C PRO A 116 -13.65 -4.40 19.43
N HIS A 117 -13.01 -4.12 20.56
CA HIS A 117 -12.73 -5.11 21.60
C HIS A 117 -12.96 -4.46 22.97
N ALA A 118 -13.24 -5.30 23.97
CA ALA A 118 -13.49 -4.84 25.32
C ALA A 118 -12.74 -5.72 26.31
N HIS A 119 -12.21 -5.10 27.36
CA HIS A 119 -11.64 -5.79 28.51
C HIS A 119 -12.68 -5.82 29.61
N ARG A 120 -13.09 -7.02 30.04
CA ARG A 120 -13.99 -7.17 31.19
C ARG A 120 -13.15 -7.21 32.45
N GLY A 121 -13.21 -6.16 33.25
CA GLY A 121 -12.71 -6.15 34.62
C GLY A 121 -13.76 -6.76 35.56
N GLY A 122 -13.33 -7.56 36.53
CA GLY A 122 -14.20 -8.13 37.56
C GLY A 122 -13.53 -8.12 38.91
N ILE A 123 -14.31 -7.96 39.98
CA ILE A 123 -13.84 -8.05 41.35
C ILE A 123 -14.32 -9.40 41.91
N GLN A 124 -13.41 -10.21 42.43
CA GLN A 124 -13.73 -11.41 43.18
C GLN A 124 -13.76 -11.07 44.66
N THR A 125 -14.85 -11.38 45.34
CA THR A 125 -15.02 -11.18 46.77
C THR A 125 -15.05 -12.52 47.50
N SER A 126 -14.68 -12.49 48.77
CA SER A 126 -14.83 -13.61 49.70
C SER A 126 -16.21 -13.56 50.34
N THR A 127 -16.81 -14.73 50.54
CA THR A 127 -18.04 -14.91 51.32
C THR A 127 -17.77 -14.95 52.83
N GLY A 128 -16.51 -14.90 53.27
CA GLY A 128 -16.13 -14.86 54.68
C GLY A 128 -16.18 -13.46 55.29
N ALA A 129 -16.35 -13.38 56.61
CA ALA A 129 -16.29 -12.11 57.34
C ALA A 129 -14.91 -11.46 57.22
N ALA A 130 -14.88 -10.15 56.98
CA ALA A 130 -13.66 -9.35 56.96
C ALA A 130 -13.01 -9.34 58.36
N ASN A 131 -11.70 -9.58 58.41
CA ASN A 131 -10.92 -9.61 59.66
C ASN A 131 -9.76 -8.60 59.66
N ARG A 132 -9.66 -7.77 58.62
CA ARG A 132 -8.67 -6.70 58.42
C ARG A 132 -9.31 -5.55 57.65
N THR A 133 -8.78 -4.34 57.83
CA THR A 133 -9.26 -3.11 57.19
C THR A 133 -8.34 -2.61 56.06
N THR A 134 -7.29 -3.36 55.71
CA THR A 134 -6.31 -3.00 54.67
C THR A 134 -6.48 -3.86 53.42
N ALA A 135 -6.53 -3.26 52.24
CA ALA A 135 -6.72 -3.98 50.98
C ALA A 135 -5.43 -4.66 50.44
N ASN A 136 -4.24 -4.16 50.77
CA ASN A 136 -2.99 -4.69 50.22
C ASN A 136 -2.77 -6.15 50.66
N GLY A 137 -2.72 -7.06 49.67
CA GLY A 137 -2.52 -8.49 49.90
C GLY A 137 -3.73 -9.25 50.47
N ASN A 138 -4.90 -8.61 50.60
CA ASN A 138 -6.11 -9.22 51.16
C ASN A 138 -7.26 -9.23 50.13
N ALA A 139 -8.18 -10.18 50.27
CA ALA A 139 -9.43 -10.20 49.51
C ALA A 139 -10.51 -9.32 50.17
N ILE A 140 -11.45 -8.82 49.39
CA ILE A 140 -12.65 -8.13 49.90
C ILE A 140 -13.56 -9.17 50.56
N GLY A 141 -13.85 -9.03 51.84
CA GLY A 141 -14.78 -9.91 52.59
C GLY A 141 -16.02 -9.18 53.08
N ILE A 142 -16.94 -9.90 53.73
CA ILE A 142 -18.18 -9.36 54.28
C ILE A 142 -17.87 -8.53 55.54
N SER A 143 -18.13 -7.22 55.51
CA SER A 143 -17.98 -6.35 56.67
C SER A 143 -19.23 -6.38 57.56
N ALA A 144 -19.05 -6.37 58.89
CA ALA A 144 -20.14 -6.18 59.85
C ALA A 144 -20.48 -4.69 60.09
N SER A 145 -19.65 -3.79 59.56
CA SER A 145 -19.89 -2.35 59.52
C SER A 145 -20.27 -1.94 58.11
N ASP A 146 -21.32 -1.14 57.95
CA ASP A 146 -21.72 -0.62 56.65
C ASP A 146 -20.58 0.23 56.07
N SER A 147 -20.05 -0.21 54.93
CA SER A 147 -19.00 0.49 54.18
C SER A 147 -19.57 1.25 52.97
N PHE A 148 -20.88 1.50 52.98
CA PHE A 148 -21.62 2.16 51.91
C PHE A 148 -21.84 3.64 52.24
N ILE A 149 -22.07 4.46 51.21
CA ILE A 149 -22.52 5.83 51.41
C ILE A 149 -23.93 5.77 52.04
N GLU A 150 -24.11 6.43 53.17
CA GLU A 150 -25.39 6.49 53.87
C GLU A 150 -26.49 7.01 52.93
N GLY A 151 -27.58 6.26 52.78
CA GLY A 151 -28.73 6.63 51.95
C GLY A 151 -28.68 6.17 50.48
N TYR A 152 -27.73 5.33 50.09
CA TYR A 152 -27.68 4.76 48.73
C TYR A 152 -27.63 3.23 48.75
N ASP A 153 -28.81 2.60 48.60
CA ASP A 153 -28.95 1.18 48.28
C ASP A 153 -29.25 1.02 46.79
N PRO A 154 -28.31 0.55 45.96
CA PRO A 154 -28.58 0.32 44.56
C PRO A 154 -29.56 -0.87 44.42
N PRO A 155 -30.60 -0.78 43.56
CA PRO A 155 -31.51 -1.88 43.31
C PRO A 155 -30.78 -3.16 42.87
N ALA A 156 -31.38 -4.33 43.15
CA ALA A 156 -30.83 -5.61 42.73
C ALA A 156 -30.54 -5.63 41.21
N GLY A 157 -29.32 -6.01 40.83
CA GLY A 157 -28.87 -6.03 39.43
C GLY A 157 -28.10 -4.79 38.97
N PHE A 158 -27.89 -3.80 39.85
CA PHE A 158 -26.95 -2.71 39.58
C PHE A 158 -25.51 -3.22 39.60
N GLU A 159 -24.75 -2.90 38.54
CA GLU A 159 -23.31 -3.10 38.48
C GLU A 159 -22.59 -2.12 39.43
N MET A 160 -21.33 -2.40 39.78
CA MET A 160 -20.51 -1.44 40.52
C MET A 160 -20.41 -0.11 39.76
N GLU A 161 -20.21 1.02 40.44
CA GLU A 161 -20.05 2.33 39.79
C GLU A 161 -18.91 2.27 38.75
N ALA A 162 -19.09 2.95 37.62
CA ALA A 162 -18.28 2.80 36.41
C ALA A 162 -16.77 3.10 36.57
N SER A 163 -16.34 3.62 37.73
CA SER A 163 -14.96 3.95 38.06
C SER A 163 -14.35 3.04 39.13
N THR A 164 -15.10 2.05 39.65
CA THR A 164 -14.58 1.09 40.64
C THR A 164 -13.54 0.13 40.07
N VAL A 165 -13.62 -0.19 38.77
CA VAL A 165 -12.60 -0.96 38.05
C VAL A 165 -12.20 -0.18 36.80
N VAL A 166 -11.05 0.50 36.89
CA VAL A 166 -10.49 1.25 35.75
C VAL A 166 -9.52 0.35 34.99
N VAL A 167 -9.88 -0.03 33.77
CA VAL A 167 -8.94 -0.64 32.82
C VAL A 167 -8.41 0.47 31.91
N ALA A 168 -7.14 0.84 32.11
CA ALA A 168 -6.50 1.83 31.26
C ALA A 168 -6.17 1.22 29.88
N PRO A 169 -6.30 1.99 28.79
CA PRO A 169 -5.75 1.57 27.51
C PRO A 169 -4.22 1.46 27.61
N GLU A 170 -3.67 0.40 27.01
CA GLU A 170 -2.23 0.14 26.95
C GLU A 170 -1.77 0.17 25.48
N GLY A 171 -0.54 0.61 25.25
CA GLY A 171 0.04 0.73 23.91
C GLY A 171 0.53 2.14 23.61
N LYS A 172 1.76 2.25 23.09
CA LYS A 172 2.43 3.55 22.84
C LYS A 172 2.01 4.23 21.53
N SER A 173 0.98 3.72 20.86
CA SER A 173 0.57 4.09 19.49
C SER A 173 1.76 4.29 18.53
N ALA A 174 2.79 3.45 18.66
CA ALA A 174 3.96 3.54 17.82
C ALA A 174 3.58 3.18 16.37
N PRO A 175 4.12 3.88 15.36
CA PRO A 175 3.93 3.48 13.97
C PRO A 175 4.44 2.06 13.74
N ILE A 176 3.65 1.25 13.05
CA ILE A 176 4.08 -0.05 12.55
C ILE A 176 4.53 0.10 11.11
N ALA A 177 5.66 -0.51 10.76
CA ALA A 177 6.11 -0.60 9.37
C ALA A 177 5.18 -1.55 8.61
N THR A 178 4.68 -1.11 7.46
CA THR A 178 3.77 -1.87 6.59
C THR A 178 4.45 -2.37 5.33
N ARG A 179 5.78 -2.22 5.24
CA ARG A 179 6.59 -2.66 4.11
C ARG A 179 6.86 -4.15 4.20
N GLU A 180 6.53 -4.86 3.14
CA GLU A 180 7.01 -6.22 2.87
C GLU A 180 8.54 -6.25 2.73
N PRO A 181 9.20 -7.42 2.84
CA PRO A 181 10.62 -7.52 2.48
C PRO A 181 10.86 -7.05 1.05
N PHE A 182 11.73 -6.05 0.86
CA PHE A 182 11.99 -5.47 -0.46
C PHE A 182 13.50 -5.31 -0.72
N VAL A 183 13.85 -5.24 -2.00
CA VAL A 183 15.18 -4.83 -2.48
C VAL A 183 15.04 -3.50 -3.20
N ALA A 184 15.91 -2.54 -2.87
CA ALA A 184 15.91 -1.24 -3.53
C ALA A 184 16.58 -1.34 -4.91
N LEU A 185 15.81 -0.98 -5.93
CA LEU A 185 16.27 -0.84 -7.31
C LEU A 185 15.89 0.56 -7.81
N ARG A 186 16.53 1.02 -8.88
CA ARG A 186 16.31 2.35 -9.43
C ARG A 186 15.35 2.30 -10.61
N TRP A 187 14.34 3.15 -10.58
CA TRP A 187 13.42 3.36 -11.69
C TRP A 187 13.90 4.48 -12.60
N CYS A 188 13.90 4.19 -13.89
CA CYS A 188 14.29 5.09 -14.96
C CYS A 188 13.16 5.21 -15.98
N ILE A 189 12.93 6.40 -16.53
CA ILE A 189 11.93 6.69 -17.55
C ILE A 189 12.59 7.26 -18.81
N ALA A 190 12.27 6.68 -19.97
CA ALA A 190 12.80 7.15 -21.24
C ALA A 190 12.21 8.52 -21.62
N TYR A 191 13.04 9.54 -21.81
CA TYR A 191 12.57 10.88 -22.16
C TYR A 191 12.50 11.14 -23.67
N ARG A 192 13.04 10.21 -24.46
CA ARG A 192 13.02 10.24 -25.91
C ARG A 192 12.87 8.83 -26.47
N GLY A 193 12.49 8.76 -27.74
CA GLY A 193 12.10 7.52 -28.39
C GLY A 193 10.98 7.77 -29.39
N ALA A 194 10.73 6.80 -30.26
CA ALA A 194 9.48 6.83 -31.03
C ALA A 194 8.30 6.82 -30.04
N PRO A 195 7.26 7.65 -30.26
CA PRO A 195 6.04 7.53 -29.47
C PRO A 195 5.51 6.09 -29.59
N PRO A 196 4.90 5.53 -28.53
CA PRO A 196 4.32 4.20 -28.61
C PRO A 196 3.33 4.17 -29.77
N LEU A 197 3.58 3.30 -30.75
CA LEU A 197 2.64 3.09 -31.85
C LEU A 197 1.37 2.50 -31.24
N PRO A 198 0.18 3.09 -31.46
CA PRO A 198 -1.05 2.47 -31.03
C PRO A 198 -1.19 1.15 -31.79
N THR A 199 -0.94 0.04 -31.12
CA THR A 199 -1.33 -1.27 -31.62
C THR A 199 -2.86 -1.31 -31.60
N GLN A 200 -3.46 -1.38 -32.78
CA GLN A 200 -4.87 -1.78 -32.96
C GLN A 200 -5.06 -3.21 -32.45
#